data_AF-A0AAU4TYL5-F1
#
_entry.id   AF-A0AAU4TYL5-F1
#
_cell.length_a   1.000
_cell.length_b   1.000
_cell.length_c   1.000
_cell.angle_alpha   90.00
_cell.angle_beta   90.00
_cell.angle_gamma   90.00
#
_symmetry.space_group_name_H-M   'P 1'
#
loop_
_entity.id
_entity.type
_entity.pdbx_description
1 polymer ?
#
loop_
_entity_poly.entity_id
_entity_poly.type
_entity_poly.pdbx_seq_one_letter_code
_entity_poly.pdbx_strand_id
1 'polypeptide(L)'
;MVSLIEELETREAAARVRVEELEAEIAELTTRLAGEREVWSRLRVTRETVAQVLAELSGQDGAEAAPLREPVAAEAPVEPEVRVVGAVMVPHWRGGLTMDVLPDVYRDIVEVIADAPGPMQAKQIVPRIGLPR
;
A
#
# COMPACT_ATOMS: atom_id res chain seq x y z
N MET A 1 -23.77 -14.54 56.74
CA MET A 1 -24.40 -15.07 55.51
C MET A 1 -25.01 -13.88 54.81
N VAL A 2 -24.37 -13.38 53.75
CA VAL A 2 -24.91 -12.31 52.90
C VAL A 2 -26.02 -12.92 52.05
N SER A 3 -27.09 -12.17 51.83
CA SER A 3 -28.21 -12.65 51.01
C SER A 3 -27.78 -12.77 49.55
N LEU A 4 -28.30 -13.76 48.82
CA LEU A 4 -28.07 -13.91 47.37
C LEU A 4 -28.42 -12.61 46.60
N ILE A 5 -29.40 -11.86 47.09
CA ILE A 5 -29.87 -10.61 46.48
C ILE A 5 -28.81 -9.50 46.62
N GLU A 6 -28.24 -9.30 47.81
CA GLU A 6 -27.20 -8.28 48.05
C GLU A 6 -25.93 -8.56 47.22
N GLU A 7 -25.59 -9.83 47.07
CA GLU A 7 -24.46 -10.27 46.26
C GLU A 7 -24.70 -10.05 44.75
N LEU A 8 -25.94 -10.22 44.28
CA LEU A 8 -26.32 -9.88 42.90
C LEU A 8 -26.28 -8.37 42.66
N GLU A 9 -26.83 -7.56 43.56
CA GLU A 9 -26.78 -6.09 43.47
C GLU A 9 -25.33 -5.57 43.42
N THR A 10 -24.45 -6.17 44.21
CA THR A 10 -23.01 -5.84 44.20
C THR A 10 -22.37 -6.17 42.85
N ARG A 11 -22.68 -7.34 42.26
CA ARG A 11 -22.18 -7.73 40.94
C ARG A 11 -22.73 -6.84 39.82
N GLU A 12 -24.00 -6.48 39.88
CA GLU A 12 -24.64 -5.59 38.91
C GLU A 12 -24.04 -4.18 38.98
N ALA A 13 -23.83 -3.64 40.18
CA ALA A 13 -23.16 -2.36 40.37
C ALA A 13 -21.73 -2.39 39.80
N ALA A 14 -20.96 -3.44 40.11
CA ALA A 14 -19.61 -3.61 39.55
C ALA A 14 -19.62 -3.79 38.02
N ALA A 15 -20.64 -4.44 37.45
CA ALA A 15 -20.79 -4.56 36.00
C ALA A 15 -21.10 -3.20 35.37
N ARG A 16 -21.98 -2.39 35.99
CA ARG A 16 -22.31 -1.04 35.50
C ARG A 16 -21.11 -0.12 35.48
N VAL A 17 -20.33 -0.09 36.57
CA VAL A 17 -19.09 0.71 36.63
C VAL A 17 -18.12 0.31 35.52
N ARG A 18 -17.91 -0.99 35.30
CA ARG A 18 -17.05 -1.48 34.21
C ARG A 18 -17.54 -1.07 32.83
N VAL A 19 -18.86 -1.02 32.61
CA VAL A 19 -19.43 -0.53 31.35
C VAL A 19 -19.16 0.96 31.18
N GLU A 20 -19.39 1.77 32.21
CA GLU A 20 -19.13 3.21 32.18
C GLU A 20 -17.64 3.52 31.93
N GLU A 21 -16.72 2.77 32.54
CA GLU A 21 -15.28 2.86 32.30
C GLU A 21 -14.92 2.54 30.83
N LEU A 22 -15.48 1.47 30.27
CA LEU A 22 -15.27 1.08 28.88
C LEU A 22 -15.85 2.11 27.90
N GLU A 23 -17.02 2.67 28.20
CA GLU A 23 -17.62 3.73 27.39
C GLU A 23 -16.74 4.99 27.39
N ALA A 24 -16.15 5.35 28.54
CA ALA A 24 -15.20 6.46 28.64
C ALA A 24 -13.92 6.18 27.84
N GLU A 25 -13.36 4.97 27.91
CA GLU A 25 -12.19 4.57 27.13
C GLU A 25 -12.48 4.63 25.61
N ILE A 26 -13.64 4.14 25.18
CA ILE A 26 -14.08 4.24 23.78
C ILE A 26 -14.17 5.71 23.34
N ALA A 27 -14.74 6.60 24.17
CA ALA A 27 -14.83 8.02 23.85
C ALA A 27 -13.45 8.69 23.69
N GLU A 28 -12.49 8.32 24.54
CA GLU A 28 -11.11 8.79 24.43
C GLU A 28 -10.43 8.27 23.14
N LEU A 29 -10.50 6.96 22.90
CA LEU A 29 -9.89 6.32 21.75
C LEU A 29 -10.47 6.82 20.43
N THR A 30 -11.78 7.04 20.37
CA THR A 30 -12.45 7.60 19.18
C THR A 30 -12.01 9.03 18.90
N THR A 31 -11.82 9.85 19.94
CA THR A 31 -11.28 11.21 19.81
C THR A 31 -9.85 11.19 19.29
N ARG A 32 -8.99 10.36 19.89
CA ARG A 32 -7.59 10.19 19.44
C ARG A 32 -7.52 9.71 17.99
N LEU A 33 -8.34 8.72 17.63
CA LEU A 33 -8.42 8.19 16.27
C LEU A 33 -8.86 9.24 15.26
N ALA A 34 -9.80 10.12 15.62
CA ALA A 34 -10.21 11.23 14.76
C ALA A 34 -9.03 12.19 14.50
N GLY A 35 -8.24 12.51 15.53
CA GLY A 35 -7.03 13.33 15.39
C GLY A 35 -5.99 12.70 14.46
N GLU A 36 -5.69 11.40 14.63
CA GLU A 36 -4.76 10.68 13.76
C GLU A 36 -5.24 10.61 12.31
N ARG A 37 -6.54 10.38 12.10
CA ARG A 37 -7.15 10.40 10.75
C ARG A 37 -7.04 11.76 10.09
N GLU A 38 -7.18 12.84 10.84
CA GLU A 38 -7.03 14.20 10.32
C GLU A 38 -5.58 14.50 9.91
N VAL A 39 -4.61 14.11 10.75
CA VAL A 39 -3.18 14.20 10.39
C VAL A 39 -2.89 13.41 9.12
N TRP A 40 -3.35 12.17 9.04
CA TRP A 40 -3.18 11.32 7.88
C TRP A 40 -3.84 11.89 6.61
N SER A 41 -5.06 12.41 6.74
CA SER A 41 -5.79 13.06 5.64
C SER A 41 -5.00 14.24 5.08
N ARG A 42 -4.48 15.12 5.95
CA ARG A 42 -3.66 16.26 5.54
C ARG A 42 -2.40 15.82 4.79
N LEU A 43 -1.68 14.83 5.30
CA LEU A 43 -0.50 14.28 4.62
C LEU A 43 -0.83 13.71 3.23
N ARG A 44 -1.97 13.01 3.11
CA ARG A 44 -2.44 12.48 1.83
C ARG A 44 -2.71 13.59 0.83
N VAL A 45 -3.41 14.66 1.25
CA VAL A 45 -3.66 15.84 0.42
C VAL A 45 -2.34 16.50 0.00
N THR A 46 -1.42 16.73 0.94
CA THR A 46 -0.11 17.32 0.61
C THR A 46 0.66 16.47 -0.41
N ARG A 47 0.65 15.14 -0.28
CA ARG A 47 1.27 14.24 -1.25
C ARG A 47 0.64 14.37 -2.63
N GLU A 48 -0.69 14.45 -2.70
CA GLU A 48 -1.43 14.65 -3.95
C GLU A 48 -1.09 15.99 -4.59
N THR A 49 -1.06 17.08 -3.81
CA THR A 49 -0.65 18.41 -4.28
C THR A 49 0.79 18.41 -4.78
N VAL A 50 1.73 17.78 -4.06
CA VAL A 50 3.12 17.68 -4.51
C VAL A 50 3.22 16.91 -5.82
N ALA A 51 2.50 15.79 -5.95
CA ALA A 51 2.46 15.03 -7.20
C ALA A 51 1.92 15.86 -8.37
N GLN A 52 0.87 16.66 -8.13
CA GLN A 52 0.33 17.57 -9.13
C GLN A 52 1.36 18.64 -9.56
N VAL A 53 2.01 19.31 -8.61
CA VAL A 53 3.03 20.33 -8.91
C VAL A 53 4.20 19.72 -9.68
N LEU A 54 4.65 18.52 -9.32
CA LEU A 54 5.71 17.81 -10.06
C LEU A 54 5.28 17.47 -11.49
N ALA A 55 4.03 17.05 -11.70
CA ALA A 55 3.49 16.80 -13.04
C ALA A 55 3.38 18.09 -13.87
N GLU A 56 2.95 19.20 -13.27
CA GLU A 56 2.91 20.52 -13.92
C GLU A 56 4.31 20.99 -14.33
N LEU A 57 5.30 20.88 -13.44
CA LEU A 57 6.69 21.23 -13.74
C LEU A 57 7.28 20.34 -14.85
N SER A 58 6.98 19.04 -14.83
CA SER A 58 7.43 18.10 -15.87
C SER A 58 6.70 18.31 -17.21
N GLY A 59 5.49 18.85 -17.19
CA GLY A 59 4.72 19.24 -18.38
C GLY A 59 5.09 20.61 -18.95
N GLN A 60 5.77 21.46 -18.16
CA GLN A 60 6.26 22.78 -18.59
C GLN A 60 7.57 22.71 -19.40
N ASP A 61 8.25 21.56 -19.42
CA ASP A 61 9.35 21.27 -20.35
C ASP A 61 8.86 20.80 -21.74
N GLY A 62 7.55 20.82 -21.99
CA GLY A 62 6.90 20.25 -23.17
C GLY A 62 6.19 21.25 -24.09
N ALA A 63 6.64 22.51 -24.17
CA ALA A 63 6.30 23.35 -25.31
C ALA A 63 7.30 23.05 -26.45
N GLU A 64 6.83 22.22 -27.39
CA GLU A 64 7.46 21.90 -28.68
C GLU A 64 8.58 20.84 -28.67
N ALA A 65 8.17 19.56 -28.61
CA ALA A 65 8.91 18.51 -29.30
C ALA A 65 7.92 17.60 -30.04
N ALA A 66 7.92 17.75 -31.36
CA ALA A 66 7.26 16.86 -32.31
C ALA A 66 7.63 15.37 -32.06
N PRO A 67 6.80 14.40 -32.52
CA PRO A 67 7.11 12.99 -32.31
C PRO A 67 8.26 12.62 -33.25
N LEU A 68 9.47 12.52 -32.72
CA LEU A 68 10.57 11.82 -33.37
C LEU A 68 10.76 10.47 -32.70
N ARG A 69 10.43 9.45 -33.49
CA ARG A 69 10.83 8.05 -33.39
C ARG A 69 12.24 7.89 -32.77
N GLU A 70 12.35 6.90 -31.90
CA GLU A 70 13.56 6.40 -31.21
C GLU A 70 14.81 6.24 -32.12
N PRO A 71 16.02 6.21 -31.53
CA PRO A 71 16.57 4.88 -31.23
C PRO A 71 17.23 4.75 -29.84
N VAL A 72 16.95 3.60 -29.21
CA VAL A 72 17.81 2.74 -28.37
C VAL A 72 18.98 3.39 -27.62
N ALA A 73 18.88 3.31 -26.30
CA ALA A 73 19.91 3.57 -25.30
C ALA A 73 21.13 2.64 -25.46
N ALA A 74 22.32 3.22 -25.28
CA ALA A 74 23.49 2.49 -24.80
C ALA A 74 23.54 2.65 -23.27
N GLU A 75 23.00 1.68 -22.55
CA GLU A 75 23.11 1.61 -21.10
C GLU A 75 24.52 1.17 -20.69
N ALA A 76 25.15 1.96 -19.82
CA ALA A 76 26.31 1.55 -19.06
C ALA A 76 25.88 0.50 -18.01
N PRO A 77 26.75 -0.47 -17.65
CA PRO A 77 26.38 -1.53 -16.73
C PRO A 77 26.22 -0.96 -15.31
N VAL A 78 24.98 -0.80 -14.86
CA VAL A 78 24.66 -0.52 -13.47
C VAL A 78 24.77 -1.84 -12.71
N GLU A 79 25.66 -1.88 -11.71
CA GLU A 79 25.79 -3.01 -10.79
C GLU A 79 24.43 -3.33 -10.15
N PRO A 80 24.09 -4.62 -9.90
CA PRO A 80 22.75 -4.98 -9.46
C PRO A 80 22.47 -4.38 -8.08
N GLU A 81 21.63 -3.35 -8.02
CA GLU A 81 21.04 -2.89 -6.77
C GLU A 81 20.43 -4.09 -6.06
N VAL A 82 20.83 -4.30 -4.81
CA VAL A 82 20.35 -5.39 -3.97
C VAL A 82 18.83 -5.29 -3.89
N ARG A 83 18.12 -6.22 -4.53
CA ARG A 83 16.65 -6.31 -4.52
C ARG A 83 16.15 -6.48 -3.08
N VAL A 84 15.75 -5.37 -2.45
CA VAL A 84 15.24 -5.38 -1.08
C VAL A 84 13.80 -5.89 -1.07
N VAL A 85 13.61 -7.10 -0.55
CA VAL A 85 12.28 -7.68 -0.32
C VAL A 85 11.50 -6.78 0.66
N GLY A 86 10.32 -6.32 0.24
CA GLY A 86 9.44 -5.49 1.07
C GLY A 86 9.58 -3.97 0.89
N ALA A 87 10.40 -3.50 -0.05
CA ALA A 87 10.54 -2.06 -0.33
C ALA A 87 9.31 -1.44 -1.01
N VAL A 88 8.53 -2.25 -1.76
CA VAL A 88 7.40 -1.78 -2.55
C VAL A 88 6.10 -2.40 -2.02
N MET A 89 5.21 -1.55 -1.49
CA MET A 89 3.86 -1.93 -1.06
C MET A 89 2.93 -2.04 -2.27
N VAL A 90 2.40 -3.23 -2.52
CA VAL A 90 1.44 -3.47 -3.62
C VAL A 90 0.04 -3.00 -3.20
N PRO A 91 -0.61 -2.08 -3.94
CA PRO A 91 -1.97 -1.66 -3.65
C PRO A 91 -2.98 -2.78 -3.92
N HIS A 92 -4.15 -2.71 -3.28
CA HIS A 92 -5.26 -3.62 -3.58
C HIS A 92 -5.67 -3.48 -5.06
N TRP A 93 -5.82 -4.62 -5.75
CA TRP A 93 -6.14 -4.65 -7.18
C TRP A 93 -7.47 -3.94 -7.47
N ARG A 94 -7.45 -3.04 -8.47
CA ARG A 94 -8.61 -2.39 -9.08
C ARG A 94 -8.40 -2.31 -10.60
N GLY A 95 -9.50 -2.27 -11.36
CA GLY A 95 -9.42 -2.06 -12.81
C GLY A 95 -8.72 -0.75 -13.16
N GLY A 96 -7.83 -0.78 -14.16
CA GLY A 96 -7.03 0.38 -14.59
C GLY A 96 -5.63 0.49 -13.98
N LEU A 97 -5.25 -0.40 -13.06
CA LEU A 97 -3.86 -0.48 -12.57
C LEU A 97 -2.95 -1.15 -13.62
N THR A 98 -1.78 -0.56 -13.85
CA THR A 98 -0.73 -1.08 -14.76
C THR A 98 0.32 -1.88 -14.00
N MET A 99 1.18 -2.61 -14.71
CA MET A 99 2.23 -3.46 -14.11
C MET A 99 3.36 -2.65 -13.44
N ASP A 100 3.36 -1.34 -13.61
CA ASP A 100 4.36 -0.43 -13.06
C ASP A 100 4.28 -0.32 -11.53
N VAL A 101 3.11 -0.62 -10.95
CA VAL A 101 2.91 -0.63 -9.49
C VAL A 101 3.43 -1.90 -8.82
N LEU A 102 3.82 -2.91 -9.61
CA LEU A 102 4.37 -4.15 -9.10
C LEU A 102 5.87 -4.03 -8.84
N PRO A 103 6.40 -4.68 -7.79
CA PRO A 103 7.83 -4.87 -7.62
C PRO A 103 8.41 -5.62 -8.83
N ASP A 104 9.66 -5.33 -9.18
CA ASP A 104 10.30 -5.77 -10.43
C ASP A 104 10.14 -7.27 -10.70
N VAL A 105 10.37 -8.11 -9.68
CA VAL A 105 10.23 -9.58 -9.80
C VAL A 105 8.82 -10.00 -10.24
N TYR A 106 7.78 -9.30 -9.79
CA TYR A 106 6.41 -9.58 -10.20
C TYR A 106 6.10 -9.04 -11.59
N ARG A 107 6.73 -7.93 -12.00
CA ARG A 107 6.64 -7.43 -13.37
C ARG A 107 7.28 -8.41 -14.35
N ASP A 108 8.48 -8.90 -14.03
CA ASP A 108 9.20 -9.92 -14.82
C ASP A 108 8.34 -11.19 -15.00
N ILE A 109 7.64 -11.62 -13.93
CA ILE A 109 6.72 -12.76 -14.00
C ILE A 109 5.59 -12.51 -14.99
N VAL A 110 4.97 -11.33 -14.95
CA VAL A 110 3.82 -11.02 -15.80
C VAL A 110 4.26 -10.83 -17.25
N GLU A 111 5.41 -10.21 -17.50
CA GLU A 111 6.00 -10.08 -18.84
C GLU A 111 6.28 -11.44 -19.47
N VAL A 112 6.91 -12.36 -18.72
CA VAL A 112 7.15 -13.73 -19.18
C VAL A 112 5.86 -14.49 -19.51
N ILE A 113 4.77 -14.24 -18.77
CA ILE A 113 3.46 -14.85 -19.05
C ILE A 113 2.80 -14.20 -20.27
N ALA A 114 2.91 -12.88 -20.43
CA ALA A 114 2.31 -12.14 -21.54
C ALA A 114 2.93 -12.51 -22.89
N ASP A 115 4.25 -12.76 -22.91
CA ASP A 115 4.99 -13.19 -24.10
C ASP A 115 4.85 -14.68 -24.40
N ALA A 116 4.19 -15.45 -23.52
CA ALA A 116 4.04 -16.87 -23.70
C ALA A 116 3.01 -17.20 -24.79
N PRO A 117 3.30 -18.18 -25.68
CA PRO A 117 2.35 -18.61 -26.72
C PRO A 117 1.14 -19.37 -26.15
N GLY A 118 1.07 -19.60 -24.84
CA GLY A 118 -0.01 -20.30 -24.17
C GLY A 118 0.20 -20.41 -22.66
N PRO A 119 -0.74 -21.05 -21.94
CA PRO A 119 -0.68 -21.18 -20.49
C PRO A 119 0.62 -21.84 -19.99
N MET A 120 1.20 -21.28 -18.93
CA MET A 120 2.46 -21.76 -18.35
C MET A 120 2.27 -22.24 -16.91
N GLN A 121 3.04 -23.26 -16.52
CA GLN A 121 3.13 -23.69 -15.12
C GLN A 121 4.13 -22.81 -14.38
N ALA A 122 3.87 -22.50 -13.11
CA ALA A 122 4.73 -21.65 -12.28
C ALA A 122 6.22 -22.07 -12.28
N LYS A 123 6.50 -23.38 -12.26
CA LYS A 123 7.87 -23.93 -12.33
C LYS A 123 8.62 -23.59 -13.63
N GLN A 124 7.91 -23.24 -14.69
CA GLN A 124 8.48 -22.86 -16.00
C GLN A 124 8.79 -21.36 -16.08
N ILE A 125 8.29 -20.56 -15.13
CA ILE A 125 8.50 -19.11 -15.06
C ILE A 125 9.78 -18.79 -14.30
N VAL A 126 10.01 -19.45 -13.16
CA VAL A 126 11.17 -19.22 -12.27
C VAL A 126 12.52 -19.18 -13.00
N PRO A 127 12.83 -20.09 -13.96
CA PRO A 127 14.11 -20.05 -14.67
C PRO A 127 14.23 -18.88 -15.67
N ARG A 128 13.11 -18.29 -16.11
CA ARG A 128 13.08 -17.22 -17.11
C ARG A 128 13.26 -15.82 -16.52
N ILE A 129 12.86 -15.64 -15.27
CA ILE A 129 12.97 -14.37 -14.52
C ILE A 129 14.28 -14.25 -13.72
N GLY A 130 15.20 -15.22 -13.86
CA GLY A 130 16.55 -15.15 -13.27
C GLY A 130 16.61 -15.20 -11.74
N LEU A 131 15.57 -15.72 -11.07
CA LEU A 131 15.60 -15.87 -9.61
C LEU A 131 16.60 -16.97 -9.20
N PRO A 132 17.43 -16.75 -8.15
CA PRO A 132 18.31 -17.78 -7.61
C PRO A 132 17.48 -18.96 -7.09
N ARG A 133 17.95 -20.18 -7.36
CA ARG A 133 17.33 -21.42 -6.86
C ARG A 133 17.57 -21.63 -5.38
#